data_AF-A0A1R0V4J1-F1
#
_entry.id   AF-A0A1R0V4J1-F1
#
_cell.length_a   1.000
_cell.length_b   1.000
_cell.length_c   1.000
_cell.angle_alpha   90.00
_cell.angle_beta   90.00
_cell.angle_gamma   90.00
#
_symmetry.space_group_name_H-M   'P 1'
#
loop_
_entity.id
_entity.type
_entity.pdbx_description
1 polymer ?
#
loop_
_entity_poly.entity_id
_entity_poly.type
_entity_poly.pdbx_seq_one_letter_code
_entity_poly.pdbx_strand_id
1 'polypeptide(L)'
;MRSKNVVRGRTKWLTPRSFRLWRDVGIDGYSIDGIRQDSFRGRTSLRNRALVELLYGSGLRITEASSLLLPELPTRGISGGFNEAPLAAAIAKGGRARRWYLLDDASSLVDSYIATARRAGVERARRRGIYDSLLTIEVSDIKITTHQVRYKYGGSWHDHDNVNIHQRQSMYVDTGQGREPLWLWLNEAGTPMVKDSWTDVLKTANNRVEEQFKQARVTGRVDRNAQSPRLSPHSLRHSFALFMLIALHKSIDDRNGTDNVTDYDAERYREAWEMVRDLLGHASITTTQEFYLAPLNGVRLRSLIDGPDLERALSGLSRIDSRVLDVQVAP
;
A
#
# COMPACT_ATOMS: atom_id res chain seq x y z
N MET A 1 7.76 -35.98 26.22
CA MET A 1 7.07 -36.34 24.97
C MET A 1 5.78 -35.53 24.83
N ARG A 2 5.82 -34.43 24.07
CA ARG A 2 4.77 -33.90 23.17
C ARG A 2 5.20 -32.51 22.70
N SER A 3 5.84 -32.51 21.54
CA SER A 3 6.09 -31.37 20.68
C SER A 3 4.83 -30.51 20.51
N LYS A 4 4.82 -29.30 21.06
CA LYS A 4 3.96 -28.24 20.54
C LYS A 4 4.75 -27.53 19.45
N ASN A 5 4.49 -27.94 18.21
CA ASN A 5 4.78 -27.16 17.02
C ASN A 5 4.34 -25.73 17.29
N VAL A 6 5.31 -24.83 17.52
CA VAL A 6 5.09 -23.40 17.42
C VAL A 6 4.69 -23.20 15.97
N VAL A 7 3.39 -22.97 15.74
CA VAL A 7 2.92 -22.46 14.45
C VAL A 7 3.67 -21.15 14.25
N ARG A 8 4.76 -21.18 13.47
CA ARG A 8 5.58 -20.02 13.10
C ARG A 8 4.60 -18.92 12.69
N GLY A 9 4.48 -17.88 13.53
CA GLY A 9 3.46 -16.85 13.40
C GLY A 9 3.53 -16.23 12.02
N ARG A 10 2.41 -16.24 11.29
CA ARG A 10 2.31 -15.62 9.97
C ARG A 10 2.76 -14.16 10.12
N THR A 11 3.85 -13.78 9.44
CA THR A 11 4.37 -12.41 9.45
C THR A 11 3.24 -11.43 9.19
N LYS A 12 3.03 -10.51 10.14
CA LYS A 12 1.94 -9.52 10.08
C LYS A 12 2.47 -8.13 9.72
N TRP A 13 3.67 -7.79 10.17
CA TRP A 13 4.31 -6.49 9.93
C TRP A 13 5.69 -6.66 9.33
N LEU A 14 6.13 -5.65 8.58
CA LEU A 14 7.46 -5.59 8.00
C LEU A 14 8.08 -4.22 8.27
N THR A 15 9.38 -4.24 8.50
CA THR A 15 10.19 -3.03 8.49
C THR A 15 10.26 -2.45 7.06
N PRO A 16 10.48 -1.13 6.89
CA PRO A 16 10.68 -0.49 5.59
C PRO A 16 11.76 -1.20 4.75
N ARG A 17 12.86 -1.63 5.37
CA ARG A 17 13.91 -2.38 4.65
C ARG A 17 13.43 -3.73 4.13
N SER A 18 12.64 -4.46 4.92
CA SER A 18 12.12 -5.77 4.52
C SER A 18 11.07 -5.64 3.42
N PHE A 19 10.26 -4.59 3.47
CA PHE A 19 9.35 -4.25 2.37
C PHE A 19 10.12 -3.89 1.10
N ARG A 20 11.15 -3.04 1.17
CA ARG A 20 12.00 -2.69 0.01
C ARG A 20 12.65 -3.93 -0.59
N LEU A 21 13.24 -4.80 0.23
CA LEU A 21 13.83 -6.07 -0.22
C LEU A 21 12.79 -6.95 -0.94
N TRP A 22 11.61 -7.13 -0.34
CA TRP A 22 10.54 -7.92 -0.94
C TRP A 22 10.06 -7.31 -2.27
N ARG A 23 9.94 -5.98 -2.34
CA ARG A 23 9.54 -5.25 -3.55
C ARG A 23 10.59 -5.41 -4.65
N ASP A 24 11.86 -5.17 -4.33
CA ASP A 24 12.93 -5.18 -5.30
C ASP A 24 13.11 -6.58 -5.90
N VAL A 25 13.10 -7.61 -5.04
CA VAL A 25 13.21 -9.00 -5.50
C VAL A 25 11.92 -9.50 -6.16
N GLY A 26 10.79 -9.32 -5.48
CA GLY A 26 9.52 -9.91 -5.88
C GLY A 26 8.83 -9.19 -7.04
N ILE A 27 8.86 -7.85 -7.06
CA ILE A 27 8.14 -7.02 -8.02
C ILE A 27 9.05 -6.52 -9.14
N ASP A 28 10.27 -6.09 -8.82
CA ASP A 28 11.20 -5.50 -9.78
C ASP A 28 12.23 -6.48 -10.35
N GLY A 29 12.29 -7.70 -9.81
CA GLY A 29 13.11 -8.79 -10.34
C GLY A 29 14.62 -8.62 -10.12
N TYR A 30 15.01 -7.97 -9.03
CA TYR A 30 16.39 -7.98 -8.55
C TYR A 30 16.70 -9.30 -7.81
N SER A 31 17.97 -9.67 -7.73
CA SER A 31 18.44 -10.65 -6.74
C SER A 31 18.47 -10.03 -5.35
N ILE A 32 18.70 -10.88 -4.35
CA ILE A 32 18.92 -10.43 -2.97
C ILE A 32 20.15 -9.50 -2.83
N ASP A 33 21.10 -9.58 -3.76
CA ASP A 33 22.29 -8.74 -3.83
C ASP A 33 22.06 -7.42 -4.60
N GLY A 34 20.82 -7.14 -5.02
CA GLY A 34 20.48 -5.93 -5.76
C GLY A 34 20.86 -5.96 -7.25
N ILE A 35 21.13 -7.14 -7.81
CA ILE A 35 21.47 -7.29 -9.24
C ILE A 35 20.22 -7.64 -10.04
N ARG A 36 19.95 -6.86 -11.09
CA ARG A 36 18.79 -7.11 -11.97
C ARG A 36 18.96 -8.45 -12.68
N GLN A 37 17.93 -9.31 -12.62
CA GLN A 37 17.98 -10.63 -13.25
C GLN A 37 17.59 -10.57 -14.73
N ASP A 38 18.42 -11.12 -15.61
CA ASP A 38 18.19 -11.13 -17.08
C ASP A 38 16.92 -11.87 -17.49
N SER A 39 16.53 -12.90 -16.73
CA SER A 39 15.30 -13.65 -16.96
C SER A 39 14.03 -12.83 -16.66
N PHE A 40 14.16 -11.69 -15.97
CA PHE A 40 13.03 -10.88 -15.54
C PHE A 40 12.58 -9.90 -16.62
N ARG A 41 11.47 -10.24 -17.28
CA ARG A 41 10.88 -9.43 -18.36
C ARG A 41 10.28 -8.09 -17.92
N GLY A 42 9.83 -7.96 -16.68
CA GLY A 42 9.37 -6.68 -16.09
C GLY A 42 8.23 -5.91 -16.79
N ARG A 43 7.45 -6.53 -17.69
CA ARG A 43 6.44 -5.83 -18.51
C ARG A 43 5.42 -4.99 -17.72
N THR A 44 5.09 -5.43 -16.52
CA THR A 44 4.13 -4.76 -15.61
C THR A 44 4.77 -4.32 -14.29
N SER A 45 6.12 -4.32 -14.20
CA SER A 45 6.80 -4.05 -12.92
C SER A 45 6.44 -2.67 -12.38
N LEU A 46 6.45 -1.62 -13.21
CA LEU A 46 6.10 -0.27 -12.78
C LEU A 46 4.68 -0.16 -12.22
N ARG A 47 3.69 -0.77 -12.88
CA ARG A 47 2.31 -0.83 -12.39
C ARG A 47 2.22 -1.57 -11.05
N ASN A 48 2.85 -2.74 -10.98
CA ASN A 48 2.80 -3.57 -9.79
C ASN A 48 3.51 -2.88 -8.61
N ARG A 49 4.64 -2.21 -8.88
CA ARG A 49 5.40 -1.41 -7.92
C ARG A 49 4.55 -0.24 -7.42
N ALA A 50 3.93 0.51 -8.33
CA ALA A 50 3.03 1.61 -8.00
C ALA A 50 1.89 1.18 -7.07
N LEU A 51 1.25 0.02 -7.32
CA LEU A 51 0.21 -0.48 -6.43
C LEU A 51 0.76 -0.84 -5.04
N VAL A 52 1.84 -1.62 -4.96
CA VAL A 52 2.34 -2.08 -3.64
C VAL A 52 2.86 -0.92 -2.80
N GLU A 53 3.47 0.10 -3.44
CA GLU A 53 3.85 1.35 -2.78
C GLU A 53 2.64 2.16 -2.33
N LEU A 54 1.60 2.25 -3.16
CA LEU A 54 0.35 2.91 -2.76
C LEU A 54 -0.28 2.21 -1.57
N LEU A 55 -0.33 0.87 -1.54
CA LEU A 55 -0.84 0.10 -0.41
C LEU A 55 0.00 0.30 0.85
N TYR A 56 1.33 0.27 0.72
CA TYR A 56 2.25 0.46 1.83
C TYR A 56 2.23 1.90 2.37
N GLY A 57 2.09 2.90 1.50
CA GLY A 57 2.15 4.31 1.84
C GLY A 57 0.82 4.96 2.20
N SER A 58 -0.31 4.25 2.04
CA SER A 58 -1.66 4.77 2.40
C SER A 58 -2.42 3.92 3.41
N GLY A 59 -2.02 2.65 3.57
CA GLY A 59 -2.78 1.69 4.35
C GLY A 59 -4.17 1.36 3.77
N LEU A 60 -4.48 1.72 2.52
CA LEU A 60 -5.74 1.34 1.89
C LEU A 60 -5.90 -0.19 1.83
N ARG A 61 -7.14 -0.67 1.88
CA ARG A 61 -7.43 -2.08 1.58
C ARG A 61 -7.21 -2.32 0.10
N ILE A 62 -6.84 -3.56 -0.28
CA ILE A 62 -6.64 -3.90 -1.70
C ILE A 62 -7.84 -3.54 -2.57
N THR A 63 -9.07 -3.81 -2.13
CA THR A 63 -10.27 -3.45 -2.89
C THR A 63 -10.41 -1.95 -3.06
N GLU A 64 -10.06 -1.15 -2.06
CA GLU A 64 -10.10 0.32 -2.11
C GLU A 64 -9.04 0.80 -3.11
N ALA A 65 -7.78 0.44 -2.89
CA ALA A 65 -6.64 0.81 -3.73
C ALA A 65 -6.80 0.36 -5.20
N SER A 66 -7.25 -0.88 -5.43
CA SER A 66 -7.39 -1.44 -6.77
C SER A 66 -8.56 -0.85 -7.55
N SER A 67 -9.48 -0.13 -6.90
CA SER A 67 -10.71 0.38 -7.52
C SER A 67 -10.76 1.90 -7.65
N LEU A 68 -9.62 2.56 -7.43
CA LEU A 68 -9.48 3.99 -7.65
C LEU A 68 -9.63 4.35 -9.13
N LEU A 69 -10.31 5.44 -9.39
CA LEU A 69 -10.31 6.14 -10.68
C LEU A 69 -9.23 7.23 -10.68
N LEU A 70 -8.73 7.61 -11.85
CA LEU A 70 -7.71 8.66 -12.00
C LEU A 70 -8.06 9.96 -11.24
N PRO A 71 -9.29 10.49 -11.29
CA PRO A 71 -9.65 11.75 -10.62
C PRO A 71 -9.73 11.66 -9.09
N GLU A 72 -9.55 10.47 -8.52
CA GLU A 72 -9.65 10.20 -7.08
C GLU A 72 -8.29 10.08 -6.41
N LEU A 73 -7.22 10.26 -7.19
CA LEU A 73 -5.87 10.38 -6.67
C LEU A 73 -5.71 11.74 -5.97
N PRO A 74 -4.97 11.79 -4.85
CA PRO A 74 -4.67 13.03 -4.17
C PRO A 74 -3.98 14.03 -5.09
N THR A 75 -4.43 15.29 -5.03
CA THR A 75 -3.67 16.39 -5.64
C THR A 75 -2.39 16.58 -4.86
N ARG A 76 -1.26 16.73 -5.58
CA ARG A 76 0.04 16.95 -4.94
C ARG A 76 0.06 18.30 -4.23
N GLY A 77 0.35 18.28 -2.94
CA GLY A 77 0.56 19.45 -2.10
C GLY A 77 2.05 19.77 -1.99
N ILE A 78 2.51 20.02 -0.77
CA ILE A 78 3.90 20.38 -0.46
C ILE A 78 4.78 19.12 -0.52
N SER A 79 5.97 19.25 -1.13
CA SER A 79 6.98 18.19 -1.20
C SER A 79 7.27 17.58 0.18
N GLY A 80 7.32 16.25 0.26
CA GLY A 80 7.54 15.51 1.51
C GLY A 80 6.33 15.41 2.45
N GLY A 81 5.16 15.94 2.07
CA GLY A 81 3.93 15.87 2.84
C GLY A 81 3.00 14.69 2.50
N PHE A 82 1.90 14.59 3.23
CA PHE A 82 0.78 13.72 2.85
C PHE A 82 -0.15 14.45 1.88
N ASN A 83 -0.50 13.78 0.79
CA ASN A 83 -1.52 14.24 -0.14
C ASN A 83 -2.84 13.56 0.19
N GLU A 84 -3.93 14.32 0.21
CA GLU A 84 -5.25 13.83 0.64
C GLU A 84 -6.28 13.80 -0.49
N ALA A 85 -7.19 12.82 -0.46
CA ALA A 85 -8.35 12.76 -1.34
C ALA A 85 -9.56 12.11 -0.65
N PRO A 86 -10.80 12.36 -1.12
CA PRO A 86 -11.97 11.61 -0.68
C PRO A 86 -11.91 10.17 -1.20
N LEU A 87 -12.20 9.20 -0.34
CA LEU A 87 -12.36 7.79 -0.68
C LEU A 87 -13.85 7.48 -0.77
N ALA A 88 -14.28 6.99 -1.94
CA ALA A 88 -15.68 6.66 -2.20
C ALA A 88 -16.21 5.57 -1.24
N ALA A 89 -17.40 5.80 -0.68
CA ALA A 89 -18.14 4.84 0.11
C ALA A 89 -18.35 3.51 -0.64
N ALA A 90 -18.65 3.57 -1.95
CA ALA A 90 -18.87 2.40 -2.81
C ALA A 90 -17.72 1.39 -2.87
N ILE A 91 -16.47 1.81 -2.57
CA ILE A 91 -15.29 0.93 -2.57
C ILE A 91 -14.75 0.69 -1.16
N ALA A 92 -15.23 1.45 -0.17
CA ALA A 92 -14.81 1.34 1.22
C ALA A 92 -15.50 0.16 1.92
N LYS A 93 -14.74 -0.53 2.78
CA LYS A 93 -15.33 -1.59 3.62
C LYS A 93 -16.42 -1.00 4.51
N GLY A 94 -17.65 -1.52 4.39
CA GLY A 94 -18.79 -1.08 5.18
C GLY A 94 -19.45 0.21 4.68
N GLY A 95 -19.14 0.67 3.47
CA GLY A 95 -19.86 1.77 2.82
C GLY A 95 -19.64 3.13 3.47
N ARG A 96 -18.48 3.36 4.10
CA ARG A 96 -18.17 4.63 4.78
C ARG A 96 -17.16 5.43 3.99
N ALA A 97 -17.60 6.56 3.47
CA ALA A 97 -16.72 7.58 2.91
C ALA A 97 -15.76 8.09 3.99
N ARG A 98 -14.52 8.36 3.59
CA ARG A 98 -13.49 8.93 4.46
C ARG A 98 -12.43 9.62 3.61
N ARG A 99 -11.53 10.36 4.25
CA ARG A 99 -10.32 10.82 3.56
C ARG A 99 -9.25 9.74 3.60
N TRP A 100 -8.46 9.65 2.55
CA TRP A 100 -7.28 8.82 2.50
C TRP A 100 -6.08 9.66 2.09
N TYR A 101 -4.90 9.19 2.49
CA TYR A 101 -3.66 9.91 2.34
C TYR A 101 -2.63 9.06 1.60
N LEU A 102 -1.78 9.72 0.83
CA LEU A 102 -0.70 9.08 0.10
C LEU A 102 0.61 9.84 0.33
N LEU A 103 1.65 9.10 0.69
CA LEU A 103 3.03 9.61 0.76
C LEU A 103 3.51 10.10 -0.60
N ASP A 104 4.28 11.18 -0.63
CA ASP A 104 4.74 11.82 -1.86
C ASP A 104 5.57 10.89 -2.77
N ASP A 105 6.41 10.03 -2.20
CA ASP A 105 7.19 9.03 -2.96
C ASP A 105 6.28 8.01 -3.68
N ALA A 106 5.24 7.55 -2.98
CA ALA A 106 4.26 6.64 -3.55
C ALA A 106 3.41 7.34 -4.62
N SER A 107 3.06 8.61 -4.41
CA SER A 107 2.39 9.46 -5.40
C SER A 107 3.24 9.59 -6.67
N SER A 108 4.52 9.92 -6.53
CA SER A 108 5.48 10.04 -7.64
C SER A 108 5.54 8.78 -8.49
N LEU A 109 5.47 7.61 -7.85
CA LEU A 109 5.51 6.33 -8.56
C LEU A 109 4.21 6.04 -9.32
N VAL A 110 3.06 6.37 -8.72
CA VAL A 110 1.75 6.28 -9.40
C VAL A 110 1.70 7.22 -10.59
N ASP A 111 2.17 8.45 -10.45
CA ASP A 111 2.27 9.42 -11.55
C ASP A 111 3.18 8.91 -12.67
N SER A 112 4.33 8.34 -12.31
CA SER A 112 5.25 7.72 -13.27
C SER A 112 4.57 6.60 -14.05
N TYR A 113 3.80 5.73 -13.37
CA TYR A 113 3.00 4.69 -14.01
C TYR A 113 1.95 5.28 -14.96
N ILE A 114 1.20 6.30 -14.54
CA ILE A 114 0.16 6.96 -15.34
C ILE A 114 0.77 7.56 -16.61
N ALA A 115 1.86 8.32 -16.46
CA ALA A 115 2.50 9.04 -17.54
C ALA A 115 3.19 8.12 -18.56
N THR A 116 3.57 6.91 -18.17
CA THR A 116 4.34 5.98 -19.01
C THR A 116 3.57 4.70 -19.33
N ALA A 117 3.67 3.67 -18.49
CA ALA A 117 3.17 2.33 -18.77
C ALA A 117 1.65 2.28 -18.99
N ARG A 118 0.88 3.06 -18.23
CA ARG A 118 -0.58 3.17 -18.42
C ARG A 118 -0.91 3.82 -19.75
N ARG A 119 -0.35 5.00 -20.03
CA ARG A 119 -0.53 5.73 -21.30
C ARG A 119 -0.17 4.84 -22.49
N ALA A 120 0.97 4.16 -22.45
CA ALA A 120 1.37 3.23 -23.50
C ALA A 120 0.39 2.05 -23.66
N GLY A 121 -0.21 1.57 -22.57
CA GLY A 121 -1.28 0.55 -22.59
C GLY A 121 -2.54 1.06 -23.28
N VAL A 122 -3.00 2.26 -22.92
CA VAL A 122 -4.15 2.94 -23.53
C VAL A 122 -3.94 3.12 -25.04
N GLU A 123 -2.79 3.63 -25.45
CA GLU A 123 -2.46 3.84 -26.86
C GLU A 123 -2.47 2.54 -27.66
N ARG A 124 -1.92 1.45 -27.10
CA ARG A 124 -1.98 0.13 -27.76
C ARG A 124 -3.42 -0.39 -27.85
N ALA A 125 -4.23 -0.17 -26.82
CA ALA A 125 -5.62 -0.62 -26.79
C ALA A 125 -6.49 0.13 -27.80
N ARG A 126 -6.31 1.45 -27.91
CA ARG A 126 -6.95 2.32 -28.92
C ARG A 126 -6.66 1.84 -30.34
N ARG A 127 -5.37 1.63 -30.68
CA ARG A 127 -4.98 1.14 -32.02
C ARG A 127 -5.56 -0.23 -32.37
N ARG A 128 -5.94 -1.02 -31.37
CA ARG A 128 -6.55 -2.35 -31.54
C ARG A 128 -8.08 -2.32 -31.50
N GLY A 129 -8.70 -1.14 -31.36
CA GLY A 129 -10.15 -0.99 -31.24
C GLY A 129 -10.74 -1.62 -29.97
N ILE A 130 -9.92 -1.84 -28.93
CA ILE A 130 -10.38 -2.53 -27.70
C ILE A 130 -11.50 -1.77 -27.00
N TYR A 131 -11.51 -0.43 -27.13
CA TYR A 131 -12.50 0.42 -26.46
C TYR A 131 -13.77 0.65 -27.29
N ASP A 132 -13.89 0.05 -28.48
CA ASP A 132 -15.03 0.25 -29.37
C ASP A 132 -16.20 -0.70 -29.04
N SER A 133 -15.90 -1.87 -28.46
CA SER A 133 -16.87 -2.96 -28.23
C SER A 133 -17.27 -3.17 -26.77
N LEU A 134 -16.77 -2.36 -25.84
CA LEU A 134 -17.03 -2.54 -24.41
C LEU A 134 -18.36 -1.88 -24.04
N LEU A 135 -19.14 -2.51 -23.15
CA LEU A 135 -20.27 -1.85 -22.49
C LEU A 135 -19.70 -0.72 -21.62
N THR A 136 -19.62 0.49 -22.18
CA THR A 136 -18.96 1.64 -21.54
C THR A 136 -19.95 2.68 -21.04
N ILE A 137 -19.69 3.20 -19.85
CA ILE A 137 -20.27 4.44 -19.33
C ILE A 137 -19.38 5.59 -19.81
N GLU A 138 -19.87 6.38 -20.75
CA GLU A 138 -19.17 7.57 -21.21
C GLU A 138 -19.38 8.72 -20.23
N VAL A 139 -18.29 9.14 -19.60
CA VAL A 139 -18.26 10.26 -18.64
C VAL A 139 -17.96 11.53 -19.41
N SER A 140 -18.96 12.42 -19.46
CA SER A 140 -18.89 13.67 -20.20
C SER A 140 -18.31 14.84 -19.39
N ASP A 141 -18.32 14.75 -18.06
CA ASP A 141 -17.79 15.79 -17.17
C ASP A 141 -17.39 15.21 -15.81
N ILE A 142 -16.42 15.84 -15.15
CA ILE A 142 -15.86 15.40 -13.87
C ILE A 142 -15.70 16.62 -12.97
N LYS A 143 -16.28 16.56 -11.77
CA LYS A 143 -16.16 17.63 -10.77
C LYS A 143 -15.47 17.10 -9.52
N ILE A 144 -14.32 17.69 -9.21
CA ILE A 144 -13.51 17.34 -8.04
C ILE A 144 -13.62 18.51 -7.05
N THR A 145 -13.95 18.20 -5.80
CA THR A 145 -13.87 19.16 -4.69
C THR A 145 -13.02 18.56 -3.57
N THR A 146 -12.78 19.35 -2.52
CA THR A 146 -12.11 18.89 -1.29
C THR A 146 -12.84 17.73 -0.59
N HIS A 147 -14.13 17.53 -0.87
CA HIS A 147 -14.98 16.58 -0.14
C HIS A 147 -15.51 15.43 -0.97
N GLN A 148 -15.61 15.58 -2.30
CA GLN A 148 -16.24 14.57 -3.15
C GLN A 148 -15.69 14.63 -4.58
N VAL A 149 -15.83 13.52 -5.30
CA VAL A 149 -15.70 13.46 -6.76
C VAL A 149 -17.05 13.10 -7.37
N ARG A 150 -17.46 13.83 -8.41
CA ARG A 150 -18.69 13.56 -9.15
C ARG A 150 -18.40 13.36 -10.63
N TYR A 151 -19.17 12.46 -11.24
CA TYR A 151 -19.07 12.10 -12.65
C TYR A 151 -20.39 12.36 -13.34
N LYS A 152 -20.36 12.98 -14.52
CA LYS A 152 -21.55 13.20 -15.34
C LYS A 152 -21.62 12.13 -16.44
N TYR A 153 -22.67 11.32 -16.43
CA TYR A 153 -22.96 10.34 -17.47
C TYR A 153 -24.47 10.09 -17.55
N GLY A 154 -24.97 9.70 -18.74
CA GLY A 154 -26.41 9.56 -18.97
C GLY A 154 -27.22 10.84 -18.69
N GLY A 155 -26.62 12.01 -18.92
CA GLY A 155 -27.23 13.32 -18.67
C GLY A 155 -27.30 13.77 -17.21
N SER A 156 -26.90 12.94 -16.24
CA SER A 156 -27.01 13.23 -14.81
C SER A 156 -25.66 13.21 -14.09
N TRP A 157 -25.55 13.94 -12.98
CA TRP A 157 -24.40 13.88 -12.08
C TRP A 157 -24.56 12.73 -11.08
N HIS A 158 -23.51 11.94 -10.93
CA HIS A 158 -23.42 10.83 -9.99
C HIS A 158 -22.27 11.06 -9.03
N ASP A 159 -22.55 10.91 -7.74
CA ASP A 159 -21.52 10.98 -6.70
C ASP A 159 -20.70 9.69 -6.67
N HIS A 160 -19.37 9.80 -6.56
CA HIS A 160 -18.49 8.62 -6.57
C HIS A 160 -18.77 7.64 -5.44
N ASP A 161 -19.42 8.10 -4.37
CA ASP A 161 -19.91 7.29 -3.26
C ASP A 161 -20.96 6.26 -3.70
N ASN A 162 -21.66 6.51 -4.81
CA ASN A 162 -22.72 5.68 -5.36
C ASN A 162 -22.31 4.93 -6.64
N VAL A 163 -21.06 5.09 -7.09
CA VAL A 163 -20.55 4.41 -8.29
C VAL A 163 -19.81 3.14 -7.87
N ASN A 164 -20.46 2.00 -8.06
CA ASN A 164 -19.92 0.70 -7.65
C ASN A 164 -18.72 0.26 -8.53
N ILE A 165 -17.98 -0.75 -8.07
CA ILE A 165 -16.75 -1.22 -8.73
C ILE A 165 -16.99 -1.62 -10.20
N HIS A 166 -18.10 -2.30 -10.50
CA HIS A 166 -18.41 -2.74 -11.86
C HIS A 166 -18.69 -1.54 -12.80
N GLN A 167 -19.42 -0.54 -12.31
CA GLN A 167 -19.63 0.70 -13.04
C GLN A 167 -18.30 1.43 -13.27
N ARG A 168 -17.48 1.59 -12.23
CA ARG A 168 -16.14 2.22 -12.31
C ARG A 168 -15.25 1.58 -13.38
N GLN A 169 -15.24 0.25 -13.47
CA GLN A 169 -14.48 -0.49 -14.49
C GLN A 169 -14.99 -0.21 -15.92
N SER A 170 -16.25 0.16 -16.04
CA SER A 170 -16.88 0.45 -17.31
C SER A 170 -16.84 1.94 -17.66
N MET A 171 -16.24 2.81 -16.85
CA MET A 171 -16.22 4.26 -17.09
C MET A 171 -15.06 4.69 -17.98
N TYR A 172 -15.37 5.46 -19.00
CA TYR A 172 -14.42 5.99 -19.98
C TYR A 172 -14.64 7.49 -20.17
N VAL A 173 -13.58 8.19 -20.54
CA VAL A 173 -13.60 9.58 -20.97
C VAL A 173 -13.07 9.66 -22.40
N ASP A 174 -13.65 10.52 -23.21
CA ASP A 174 -13.07 10.89 -24.50
C ASP A 174 -12.10 12.07 -24.29
N THR A 175 -10.84 11.86 -24.66
CA THR A 175 -9.77 12.85 -24.50
C THR A 175 -9.54 13.67 -25.78
N GLY A 176 -10.37 13.49 -26.81
CA GLY A 176 -10.14 14.01 -28.16
C GLY A 176 -9.09 13.22 -28.95
N GLN A 177 -8.24 12.45 -28.27
CA GLN A 177 -7.36 11.42 -28.84
C GLN A 177 -8.02 10.03 -28.84
N GLY A 178 -9.32 9.98 -28.53
CA GLY A 178 -10.10 8.76 -28.37
C GLY A 178 -10.41 8.42 -26.92
N ARG A 179 -11.15 7.33 -26.74
CA ARG A 179 -11.61 6.84 -25.44
C ARG A 179 -10.46 6.31 -24.59
N GLU A 180 -10.46 6.60 -23.31
CA GLU A 180 -9.64 5.92 -22.31
C GLU A 180 -10.45 5.58 -21.06
N PRO A 181 -10.13 4.46 -20.38
CA PRO A 181 -10.78 4.14 -19.12
C PRO A 181 -10.43 5.19 -18.06
N LEU A 182 -11.35 5.52 -17.17
CA LEU A 182 -11.03 6.27 -15.94
C LEU A 182 -10.35 5.38 -14.90
N TRP A 183 -10.46 4.06 -15.04
CA TRP A 183 -9.86 3.08 -14.15
C TRP A 183 -8.34 3.24 -14.08
N LEU A 184 -7.80 3.36 -12.88
CA LEU A 184 -6.37 3.63 -12.69
C LEU A 184 -5.48 2.50 -13.20
N TRP A 185 -5.84 1.25 -12.87
CA TRP A 185 -4.95 0.11 -13.05
C TRP A 185 -5.29 -0.74 -14.26
N LEU A 186 -4.44 -0.73 -15.28
CA LEU A 186 -4.68 -1.47 -16.52
C LEU A 186 -3.84 -2.75 -16.59
N ASN A 187 -4.37 -3.77 -17.25
CA ASN A 187 -3.60 -4.95 -17.61
C ASN A 187 -2.66 -4.67 -18.80
N GLU A 188 -1.90 -5.67 -19.26
CA GLU A 188 -0.97 -5.51 -20.39
C GLU A 188 -1.68 -5.12 -21.70
N ALA A 189 -2.95 -5.52 -21.84
CA ALA A 189 -3.82 -5.22 -22.98
C ALA A 189 -4.45 -3.81 -22.89
N GLY A 190 -4.22 -3.05 -21.81
CA GLY A 190 -4.80 -1.72 -21.62
C GLY A 190 -6.24 -1.72 -21.13
N THR A 191 -6.78 -2.85 -20.66
CA THR A 191 -8.13 -2.92 -20.09
C THR A 191 -8.08 -2.86 -18.56
N PRO A 192 -9.16 -2.44 -17.88
CA PRO A 192 -9.27 -2.43 -16.43
C PRO A 192 -8.85 -3.76 -15.79
N MET A 193 -7.95 -3.69 -14.81
CA MET A 193 -7.46 -4.84 -14.05
C MET A 193 -8.38 -5.10 -12.85
N VAL A 194 -8.88 -6.33 -12.73
CA VAL A 194 -9.74 -6.75 -11.61
C VAL A 194 -8.92 -7.03 -10.35
N LYS A 195 -9.60 -6.98 -9.19
CA LYS A 195 -8.99 -7.20 -7.87
C LYS A 195 -8.21 -8.53 -7.80
N ASP A 196 -8.78 -9.62 -8.31
CA ASP A 196 -8.23 -10.96 -8.14
C ASP A 196 -6.90 -11.15 -8.86
N SER A 197 -6.66 -10.43 -9.96
CA SER A 197 -5.38 -10.43 -10.66
C SER A 197 -4.22 -9.92 -9.78
N TRP A 198 -4.50 -9.09 -8.77
CA TRP A 198 -3.47 -8.66 -7.81
C TRP A 198 -3.05 -9.76 -6.84
N THR A 199 -3.95 -10.71 -6.54
CA THR A 199 -3.59 -11.89 -5.75
C THR A 199 -2.52 -12.70 -6.45
N ASP A 200 -2.62 -12.86 -7.77
CA ASP A 200 -1.62 -13.57 -8.57
C ASP A 200 -0.30 -12.79 -8.67
N VAL A 201 -0.35 -11.47 -8.80
CA VAL A 201 0.85 -10.62 -8.75
C VAL A 201 1.60 -10.80 -7.43
N LEU A 202 0.90 -10.70 -6.30
CA LEU A 202 1.51 -10.86 -4.97
C LEU A 202 1.99 -12.29 -4.73
N LYS A 203 1.24 -13.30 -5.19
CA LYS A 203 1.65 -14.71 -5.11
C LYS A 203 2.93 -14.95 -5.90
N THR A 204 3.01 -14.42 -7.11
CA THR A 204 4.19 -14.54 -7.98
C THR A 204 5.39 -13.84 -7.35
N ALA A 205 5.22 -12.62 -6.82
CA ALA A 205 6.27 -11.90 -6.11
C ALA A 205 6.78 -12.66 -4.88
N ASN A 206 5.87 -13.17 -4.05
CA ASN A 206 6.21 -14.00 -2.90
C ASN A 206 6.99 -15.26 -3.29
N ASN A 207 6.62 -15.91 -4.39
CA ASN A 207 7.33 -17.11 -4.86
C ASN A 207 8.76 -16.78 -5.28
N ARG A 208 8.98 -15.66 -6.00
CA ARG A 208 10.33 -15.21 -6.37
C ARG A 208 11.20 -14.91 -5.16
N VAL A 209 10.64 -14.22 -4.16
CA VAL A 209 11.36 -13.93 -2.90
C VAL A 209 11.70 -15.22 -2.17
N GLU A 210 10.77 -16.16 -2.05
CA GLU A 210 11.04 -17.46 -1.43
C GLU A 210 12.15 -18.23 -2.14
N GLU A 211 12.18 -18.22 -3.47
CA GLU A 211 13.21 -18.88 -4.26
C GLU A 211 14.59 -18.25 -4.05
N GLN A 212 14.69 -16.93 -4.09
CA GLN A 212 15.93 -16.20 -3.80
C GLN A 212 16.42 -16.46 -2.36
N PHE A 213 15.52 -16.49 -1.38
CA PHE A 213 15.87 -16.78 0.01
C PHE A 213 16.34 -18.22 0.21
N LYS A 214 15.77 -19.20 -0.50
CA LYS A 214 16.27 -20.58 -0.48
C LYS A 214 17.72 -20.64 -0.94
N GLN A 215 18.08 -19.95 -2.02
CA GLN A 215 19.46 -19.90 -2.51
C GLN A 215 20.37 -19.12 -1.55
N ALA A 216 19.92 -17.97 -1.06
CA ALA A 216 20.69 -17.13 -0.13
C ALA A 216 21.03 -17.82 1.20
N ARG A 217 20.16 -18.71 1.69
CA ARG A 217 20.42 -19.54 2.89
C ARG A 217 21.51 -20.58 2.65
N VAL A 218 21.65 -21.09 1.41
CA VAL A 218 22.70 -22.05 1.05
C VAL A 218 24.04 -21.35 0.93
N THR A 219 24.07 -20.13 0.37
CA THR A 219 25.29 -19.35 0.18
C THR A 219 25.74 -18.58 1.42
N GLY A 220 24.97 -18.63 2.51
CA GLY A 220 25.28 -17.91 3.76
C GLY A 220 24.98 -16.41 3.71
N ARG A 221 24.41 -15.90 2.60
CA ARG A 221 23.98 -14.50 2.44
C ARG A 221 22.84 -14.12 3.38
N VAL A 222 22.02 -15.09 3.76
CA VAL A 222 20.93 -14.94 4.72
C VAL A 222 21.04 -16.05 5.74
N ASP A 223 20.74 -15.74 7.00
CA ASP A 223 20.71 -16.73 8.08
C ASP A 223 19.85 -17.94 7.67
N ARG A 224 20.37 -19.16 7.90
CA ARG A 224 19.72 -20.42 7.51
C ARG A 224 18.29 -20.56 8.05
N ASN A 225 18.01 -19.95 9.19
CA ASN A 225 16.72 -19.95 9.86
C ASN A 225 15.88 -18.71 9.57
N ALA A 226 16.43 -17.69 8.89
CA ALA A 226 15.68 -16.47 8.58
C ALA A 226 14.47 -16.76 7.70
N GLN A 227 13.35 -16.14 8.08
CA GLN A 227 12.10 -16.24 7.36
C GLN A 227 12.14 -15.40 6.09
N SER A 228 11.62 -15.96 5.00
CA SER A 228 11.39 -15.22 3.76
C SER A 228 10.20 -14.27 3.95
N PRO A 229 10.34 -12.97 3.62
CA PRO A 229 9.23 -12.03 3.60
C PRO A 229 8.12 -12.54 2.69
N ARG A 230 6.93 -12.70 3.26
CA ARG A 230 5.73 -13.05 2.50
C ARG A 230 4.65 -12.03 2.73
N LEU A 231 4.32 -11.26 1.71
CA LEU A 231 3.35 -10.18 1.80
C LEU A 231 1.96 -10.62 1.39
N SER A 232 1.00 -10.11 2.14
CA SER A 232 -0.40 -10.01 1.73
C SER A 232 -0.80 -8.54 1.73
N PRO A 233 -1.91 -8.16 1.07
CA PRO A 233 -2.38 -6.78 1.17
C PRO A 233 -2.65 -6.34 2.62
N HIS A 234 -3.05 -7.28 3.47
CA HIS A 234 -3.24 -7.02 4.89
C HIS A 234 -1.91 -6.70 5.58
N SER A 235 -0.83 -7.41 5.25
CA SER A 235 0.51 -7.16 5.80
C SER A 235 1.03 -5.77 5.45
N LEU A 236 0.77 -5.28 4.23
CA LEU A 236 1.14 -3.91 3.82
C LEU A 236 0.41 -2.87 4.66
N ARG A 237 -0.90 -3.03 4.81
CA ARG A 237 -1.74 -2.15 5.64
C ARG A 237 -1.35 -2.17 7.12
N HIS A 238 -1.02 -3.34 7.66
CA HIS A 238 -0.50 -3.48 9.03
C HIS A 238 0.82 -2.74 9.21
N SER A 239 1.73 -2.91 8.26
CA SER A 239 3.04 -2.26 8.28
C SER A 239 2.91 -0.74 8.21
N PHE A 240 2.01 -0.22 7.36
CA PHE A 240 1.66 1.21 7.34
C PHE A 240 1.17 1.71 8.70
N ALA A 241 0.21 1.01 9.32
CA ALA A 241 -0.34 1.39 10.62
C ALA A 241 0.74 1.50 11.70
N LEU A 242 1.64 0.51 11.72
CA LEU A 242 2.75 0.47 12.67
C LEU A 242 3.75 1.60 12.44
N PHE A 243 4.13 1.83 11.18
CA PHE A 243 5.01 2.93 10.80
C PHE A 243 4.43 4.28 11.22
N MET A 244 3.16 4.52 10.88
CA MET A 244 2.47 5.77 11.22
C MET A 244 2.36 5.99 12.71
N LEU A 245 2.06 4.95 13.48
CA LEU A 245 1.95 5.10 14.93
C LEU A 245 3.29 5.50 15.55
N ILE A 246 4.38 4.83 15.17
CA ILE A 246 5.72 5.15 15.70
C ILE A 246 6.14 6.57 15.30
N ALA A 247 5.87 6.98 14.05
CA ALA A 247 6.16 8.33 13.58
C ALA A 247 5.36 9.39 14.35
N LEU A 248 4.08 9.15 14.61
CA LEU A 248 3.21 10.05 15.38
C LEU A 248 3.62 10.12 16.85
N HIS A 249 3.96 8.99 17.48
CA HIS A 249 4.48 8.97 18.85
C HIS A 249 5.76 9.81 18.96
N LYS A 250 6.70 9.63 18.03
CA LYS A 250 7.93 10.42 17.97
C LYS A 250 7.63 11.92 17.81
N SER A 251 6.71 12.28 16.92
CA SER A 251 6.30 13.67 16.72
C SER A 251 5.64 14.29 17.97
N ILE A 252 4.88 13.51 18.75
CA ILE A 252 4.33 13.95 20.04
C ILE A 252 5.46 14.16 21.05
N ASP A 253 6.44 13.25 21.10
CA ASP A 253 7.59 13.34 22.00
C ASP A 253 8.50 14.54 21.70
N ASP A 254 8.77 14.79 20.42
CA ASP A 254 9.57 15.93 19.96
C ASP A 254 8.87 17.28 20.28
N ARG A 255 7.54 17.35 20.19
CA ARG A 255 6.75 18.57 20.46
C ARG A 255 6.59 18.89 21.94
N ASN A 256 6.31 17.87 22.76
CA ASN A 256 5.96 18.06 24.18
C ASN A 256 7.17 18.05 25.11
N GLY A 257 8.37 17.83 24.57
CA GLY A 257 9.56 17.58 25.37
C GLY A 257 9.53 16.18 26.00
N THR A 258 10.73 15.64 26.23
CA THR A 258 10.93 14.39 26.95
C THR A 258 10.93 14.65 28.44
N ASP A 259 9.81 15.13 29.01
CA ASP A 259 9.68 15.12 30.47
C ASP A 259 9.86 13.67 30.96
N ASN A 260 10.45 13.54 32.16
CA ASN A 260 10.90 12.32 32.82
C ASN A 260 9.77 11.32 33.16
N VAL A 261 8.88 11.03 32.23
CA VAL A 261 7.87 9.98 32.34
C VAL A 261 8.53 8.66 31.94
N THR A 262 8.89 7.87 32.94
CA THR A 262 9.51 6.54 32.80
C THR A 262 8.54 5.46 32.34
N ASP A 263 7.22 5.74 32.36
CA ASP A 263 6.16 4.81 31.96
C ASP A 263 5.41 5.26 30.70
N TYR A 264 4.87 4.27 29.98
CA TYR A 264 4.02 4.51 28.82
C TYR A 264 2.70 5.14 29.27
N ASP A 265 2.45 6.37 28.85
CA ASP A 265 1.20 7.09 29.11
C ASP A 265 0.24 6.93 27.93
N ALA A 266 -0.83 6.16 28.12
CA ALA A 266 -1.83 5.92 27.09
C ALA A 266 -2.62 7.19 26.71
N GLU A 267 -2.77 8.16 27.62
CA GLU A 267 -3.45 9.42 27.35
C GLU A 267 -2.59 10.33 26.47
N ARG A 268 -1.28 10.40 26.75
CA ARG A 268 -0.30 11.17 25.94
C ARG A 268 -0.37 10.81 24.45
N TYR A 269 -0.55 9.52 24.13
CA TYR A 269 -0.56 9.04 22.74
C TYR A 269 -1.96 8.82 22.16
N ARG A 270 -3.03 9.15 22.89
CA ARG A 270 -4.42 8.96 22.43
C ARG A 270 -4.66 9.55 21.05
N GLU A 271 -4.16 10.76 20.79
CA GLU A 271 -4.30 11.46 19.51
C GLU A 271 -3.68 10.66 18.34
N ALA A 272 -2.52 10.04 18.56
CA ALA A 272 -1.87 9.19 17.55
C ALA A 272 -2.71 7.95 17.21
N TRP A 273 -3.31 7.32 18.22
CA TRP A 273 -4.21 6.19 18.03
C TRP A 273 -5.48 6.57 17.25
N GLU A 274 -6.04 7.73 17.52
CA GLU A 274 -7.20 8.28 16.80
C GLU A 274 -6.86 8.59 15.35
N MET A 275 -5.72 9.24 15.10
CA MET A 275 -5.23 9.50 13.75
C MET A 275 -5.05 8.19 12.95
N VAL A 276 -4.39 7.17 13.52
CA VAL A 276 -4.21 5.88 12.83
C VAL A 276 -5.54 5.17 12.61
N ARG A 277 -6.48 5.22 13.56
CA ARG A 277 -7.86 4.70 13.37
C ARG A 277 -8.52 5.35 12.16
N ASP A 278 -8.41 6.67 12.03
CA ASP A 278 -9.06 7.44 10.97
C ASP A 278 -8.41 7.20 9.60
N LEU A 279 -7.08 7.16 9.54
CA LEU A 279 -6.30 6.76 8.35
C LEU A 279 -6.73 5.38 7.84
N LEU A 280 -6.92 4.43 8.76
CA LEU A 280 -7.36 3.09 8.43
C LEU A 280 -8.88 3.02 8.14
N GLY A 281 -9.68 3.97 8.59
CA GLY A 281 -11.15 3.88 8.52
C GLY A 281 -11.69 2.74 9.38
N HIS A 282 -11.20 2.63 10.62
CA HIS A 282 -11.75 1.71 11.62
C HIS A 282 -12.86 2.39 12.42
N ALA A 283 -13.90 1.61 12.77
CA ALA A 283 -15.02 2.12 13.57
C ALA A 283 -14.66 2.34 15.05
N SER A 284 -13.62 1.66 15.54
CA SER A 284 -13.20 1.70 16.94
C SER A 284 -11.68 1.70 17.04
N ILE A 285 -11.16 2.46 18.01
CA ILE A 285 -9.75 2.45 18.40
C ILE A 285 -9.33 1.05 18.88
N THR A 286 -10.21 0.34 19.59
CA THR A 286 -9.96 -1.01 20.09
C THR A 286 -9.56 -1.97 18.96
N THR A 287 -10.23 -1.90 17.81
CA THR A 287 -9.87 -2.71 16.63
C THR A 287 -8.45 -2.39 16.14
N THR A 288 -8.06 -1.12 16.17
CA THR A 288 -6.72 -0.66 15.79
C THR A 288 -5.66 -1.18 16.79
N GLN A 289 -5.92 -1.08 18.09
CA GLN A 289 -5.03 -1.56 19.16
C GLN A 289 -4.87 -3.09 19.17
N GLU A 290 -5.96 -3.84 19.14
CA GLU A 290 -5.93 -5.31 19.29
C GLU A 290 -5.37 -6.04 18.05
N PHE A 291 -5.76 -5.61 16.85
CA PHE A 291 -5.45 -6.35 15.64
C PHE A 291 -4.26 -5.80 14.86
N TYR A 292 -4.04 -4.48 14.89
CA TYR A 292 -3.06 -3.81 14.03
C TYR A 292 -1.79 -3.39 14.76
N LEU A 293 -1.86 -3.20 16.07
CA LEU A 293 -0.74 -2.63 16.84
C LEU A 293 -0.45 -3.42 18.11
N ALA A 294 -0.88 -4.69 18.14
CA ALA A 294 -0.52 -5.65 19.18
C ALA A 294 0.99 -5.74 19.48
N PRO A 295 1.94 -5.53 18.53
CA PRO A 295 3.36 -5.48 18.86
C PRO A 295 3.76 -4.35 19.80
N LEU A 296 2.98 -3.27 19.86
CA LEU A 296 3.23 -2.12 20.71
C LEU A 296 2.45 -2.17 22.03
N ASN A 297 1.53 -3.13 22.20
CA ASN A 297 0.80 -3.30 23.46
C ASN A 297 1.77 -3.75 24.56
N GLY A 298 2.00 -2.88 25.55
CA GLY A 298 2.88 -3.15 26.69
C GLY A 298 4.38 -2.95 26.41
N VAL A 299 4.76 -2.52 25.20
CA VAL A 299 6.16 -2.23 24.88
C VAL A 299 6.44 -0.75 25.16
N ARG A 300 7.41 -0.48 26.04
CA ARG A 300 7.95 0.86 26.28
C ARG A 300 8.66 1.34 25.02
N LEU A 301 7.95 2.05 24.13
CA LEU A 301 8.51 2.58 22.88
C LEU A 301 9.82 3.36 23.12
N ARG A 302 9.98 4.07 24.25
CA ARG A 302 11.26 4.72 24.62
C ARG A 302 12.45 3.76 24.60
N SER A 303 12.34 2.57 25.20
CA SER A 303 13.43 1.57 25.20
C SER A 303 13.76 1.01 23.82
N LEU A 304 12.90 1.25 22.82
CA LEU A 304 13.11 0.88 21.42
C LEU A 304 13.58 2.05 20.55
N ILE A 305 13.33 3.30 20.96
CA ILE A 305 13.58 4.53 20.18
C ILE A 305 14.77 5.33 20.75
N ASP A 306 15.77 4.68 21.37
CA ASP A 306 17.03 5.36 21.79
C ASP A 306 17.94 5.72 20.57
N GLY A 307 17.34 6.25 19.51
CA GLY A 307 18.03 6.82 18.37
C GLY A 307 17.07 7.61 17.45
N PRO A 308 17.59 8.58 16.68
CA PRO A 308 16.79 9.48 15.84
C PRO A 308 16.13 8.79 14.63
N ASP A 309 16.31 7.48 14.44
CA ASP A 309 15.99 6.77 13.21
C ASP A 309 14.83 5.77 13.39
N LEU A 310 13.74 6.00 12.65
CA LEU A 310 12.53 5.17 12.61
C LEU A 310 12.83 3.72 12.18
N GLU A 311 13.85 3.52 11.36
CA GLU A 311 14.29 2.19 10.95
C GLU A 311 14.92 1.41 12.10
N ARG A 312 15.62 2.09 13.03
CA ARG A 312 16.17 1.47 14.24
C ARG A 312 15.07 1.06 15.21
N ALA A 313 14.05 1.89 15.40
CA ALA A 313 12.91 1.57 16.27
C ALA A 313 12.17 0.31 15.80
N LEU A 314 11.91 0.22 14.48
CA LEU A 314 11.27 -0.95 13.87
C LEU A 314 12.17 -2.19 13.89
N SER A 315 13.48 -2.03 13.71
CA SER A 315 14.45 -3.12 13.86
C SER A 315 14.47 -3.64 15.30
N GLY A 316 14.46 -2.76 16.30
CA GLY A 316 14.38 -3.13 17.71
C GLY A 316 13.10 -3.88 18.03
N LEU A 317 11.95 -3.42 17.52
CA LEU A 317 10.66 -4.08 17.72
C LEU A 317 10.63 -5.51 17.15
N SER A 318 11.28 -5.75 16.00
CA SER A 318 11.39 -7.10 15.42
C SER A 318 12.09 -8.12 16.32
N ARG A 319 12.97 -7.65 17.22
CA ARG A 319 13.67 -8.51 18.19
C ARG A 319 12.77 -8.91 19.37
N ILE A 320 11.74 -8.11 19.65
CA ILE A 320 10.81 -8.32 20.77
C ILE A 320 9.54 -9.04 20.30
N ASP A 321 9.06 -8.77 19.08
CA ASP A 321 7.86 -9.38 18.52
C ASP A 321 8.16 -10.10 17.19
N SER A 322 8.13 -11.44 17.24
CA SER A 322 8.33 -12.33 16.08
C SER A 322 7.34 -12.13 14.91
N ARG A 323 6.26 -11.37 15.10
CA ARG A 323 5.30 -11.03 14.04
C ARG A 323 5.77 -9.86 13.17
N VAL A 324 6.74 -9.07 13.64
CA VAL A 324 7.41 -8.00 12.92
C VAL A 324 8.68 -8.57 12.29
N LEU A 325 8.71 -8.64 10.96
CA LEU A 325 9.85 -9.19 10.24
C LEU A 325 10.83 -8.08 9.85
N ASP A 326 12.07 -8.21 10.32
CA ASP A 326 13.23 -7.46 9.85
C ASP A 326 14.22 -8.42 9.18
N VAL A 327 14.44 -8.28 7.88
CA VAL A 327 15.44 -9.04 7.14
C VAL A 327 16.67 -8.20 6.89
N GLN A 328 17.82 -8.74 7.27
CA GLN A 328 19.13 -8.25 6.90
C GLN A 328 19.79 -9.25 5.96
N VAL A 329 20.39 -8.74 4.89
CA VAL A 329 21.21 -9.50 3.95
C VAL A 329 22.66 -9.24 4.33
N ALA A 330 23.45 -10.30 4.49
CA ALA A 330 24.86 -10.17 4.78
C ALA A 330 25.61 -9.54 3.58
N PRO A 331 26.58 -8.64 3.83
CA PRO A 331 27.34 -7.95 2.79
C PRO A 331 28.05 -8.90 1.83
#